data_AF-A0A956WDM3-F1
#
_entry.id   AF-A0A956WDM3-F1
#
_cell.length_a   1.000
_cell.length_b   1.000
_cell.length_c   1.000
_cell.angle_alpha   90.00
_cell.angle_beta   90.00
_cell.angle_gamma   90.00
#
_symmetry.space_group_name_H-M   'P 1'
#
loop_
_entity.id
_entity.type
_entity.pdbx_description
1 polymer ?
#
loop_
_entity_poly.entity_id
_entity_poly.type
_entity_poly.pdbx_seq_one_letter_code
_entity_poly.pdbx_strand_id
1 'polypeptide(L)'
;MAGPVDLQTLDPALAKDLSTIFLVRQIFTGLTRLDENLEPIPALADSIEISDDGLTYLFTLRRDARFADGRDITADDVVYSLTRALDPATAGGDASQLAAPTFLADIAGARELLSGEATTLAGVRAIDELTLEIELVQPRSTFLMRLATGPASVIDVEDVEERDDWWTDPNATGPFVIDQFDISSAMMLQPNENFYRGAPALKEVQILLGANAFQPLNLYQNDVVDIAPVGFFSLDRALDPASDLYPDLLQSDLFAVEYVAF
;
A
#
# COMPACT_ATOMS: atom_id res chain seq x y z
N MET A 1 7.17 -7.30 -14.70
CA MET A 1 8.03 -6.16 -14.31
C MET A 1 9.30 -6.68 -13.66
N ALA A 2 10.48 -6.10 -13.93
CA ALA A 2 11.73 -6.44 -13.26
C ALA A 2 12.49 -5.22 -12.74
N GLY A 3 13.12 -5.37 -11.56
CA GLY A 3 13.99 -4.43 -10.86
C GLY A 3 14.36 -5.05 -9.51
N PRO A 4 15.48 -4.71 -8.85
CA PRO A 4 15.81 -5.29 -7.56
C PRO A 4 14.76 -4.87 -6.52
N VAL A 5 13.78 -5.74 -6.29
CA VAL A 5 12.85 -5.66 -5.16
C VAL A 5 13.47 -6.51 -4.05
N ASP A 6 14.13 -5.86 -3.09
CA ASP A 6 14.56 -6.51 -1.85
C ASP A 6 13.34 -6.59 -0.91
N LEU A 7 12.44 -7.52 -1.23
CA LEU A 7 11.17 -7.66 -0.55
C LEU A 7 11.37 -8.39 0.78
N GLN A 8 11.29 -7.68 1.89
CA GLN A 8 11.38 -8.29 3.23
C GLN A 8 10.00 -8.66 3.80
N THR A 9 8.95 -7.94 3.37
CA THR A 9 7.57 -8.13 3.83
C THR A 9 6.61 -7.45 2.86
N LEU A 10 5.36 -7.91 2.78
CA LEU A 10 4.24 -7.18 2.16
C LEU A 10 3.26 -6.64 3.22
N ASP A 11 3.61 -6.72 4.49
CA ASP A 11 2.80 -6.15 5.57
C ASP A 11 2.76 -4.62 5.42
N PRO A 12 1.57 -4.01 5.20
CA PRO A 12 1.47 -2.57 5.00
C PRO A 12 1.97 -1.75 6.19
N ALA A 13 1.93 -2.29 7.41
CA ALA A 13 2.41 -1.62 8.62
C ALA A 13 3.95 -1.53 8.69
N LEU A 14 4.67 -2.39 7.97
CA LEU A 14 6.13 -2.54 8.02
C LEU A 14 6.82 -2.11 6.71
N ALA A 15 6.08 -2.02 5.61
CA ALA A 15 6.60 -1.61 4.30
C ALA A 15 7.09 -0.15 4.28
N LYS A 16 8.38 0.06 3.99
CA LYS A 16 9.03 1.39 4.00
C LYS A 16 9.71 1.78 2.70
N ASP A 17 10.16 0.81 1.90
CA ASP A 17 10.81 1.07 0.62
C ASP A 17 9.77 1.24 -0.49
N LEU A 18 10.14 2.00 -1.53
CA LEU A 18 9.22 2.38 -2.61
C LEU A 18 8.72 1.17 -3.42
N SER A 19 9.57 0.14 -3.59
CA SER A 19 9.23 -1.05 -4.36
C SER A 19 8.16 -1.87 -3.65
N THR A 20 8.34 -2.10 -2.35
CA THR A 20 7.33 -2.79 -1.52
C THR A 20 6.05 -1.97 -1.41
N ILE A 21 6.13 -0.65 -1.20
CA ILE A 21 4.96 0.23 -1.13
C ILE A 21 4.15 0.17 -2.44
N PHE A 22 4.82 0.07 -3.59
CA PHE A 22 4.15 -0.12 -4.88
C PHE A 22 3.34 -1.42 -4.91
N LEU A 23 3.92 -2.54 -4.45
CA LEU A 23 3.26 -3.85 -4.41
C LEU A 23 2.10 -3.87 -3.41
N VAL A 24 2.29 -3.31 -2.22
CA VAL A 24 1.24 -3.17 -1.20
C VAL A 24 0.01 -2.48 -1.78
N ARG A 25 0.18 -1.43 -2.60
CA ARG A 25 -0.94 -0.72 -3.26
C ARG A 25 -1.67 -1.54 -4.33
N GLN A 26 -1.08 -2.63 -4.82
CA GLN A 26 -1.76 -3.54 -5.75
C GLN A 26 -2.62 -4.57 -5.01
N ILE A 27 -2.28 -4.87 -3.77
CA ILE A 27 -2.91 -5.94 -2.96
C ILE A 27 -3.88 -5.37 -1.91
N PHE A 28 -3.62 -4.17 -1.41
CA PHE A 28 -4.41 -3.56 -0.35
C PHE A 28 -4.90 -2.16 -0.71
N THR A 29 -6.06 -1.78 -0.18
CA THR A 29 -6.66 -0.46 -0.34
C THR A 29 -7.01 0.15 1.04
N GLY A 30 -6.84 1.46 1.18
CA GLY A 30 -7.28 2.22 2.36
C GLY A 30 -8.63 2.92 2.19
N LEU A 31 -9.01 3.75 3.16
CA LEU A 31 -10.22 4.57 3.08
C LEU A 31 -10.21 5.54 1.89
N THR A 32 -9.02 6.05 1.55
CA THR A 32 -8.78 6.98 0.45
C THR A 32 -7.68 6.45 -0.47
N ARG A 33 -7.63 6.97 -1.69
CA ARG A 33 -6.53 6.75 -2.64
C ARG A 33 -6.16 8.06 -3.33
N LEU A 34 -5.04 8.07 -4.03
CA LEU A 34 -4.68 9.18 -4.91
C LEU A 34 -5.29 8.97 -6.30
N ASP A 35 -5.71 10.07 -6.93
CA ASP A 35 -6.07 10.12 -8.33
C ASP A 35 -4.85 10.41 -9.23
N GLU A 36 -5.10 10.61 -10.53
CA GLU A 36 -4.06 10.91 -11.53
C GLU A 36 -3.37 12.27 -11.30
N ASN A 37 -4.00 13.17 -10.54
CA ASN A 37 -3.45 14.47 -10.16
C ASN A 37 -2.78 14.44 -8.79
N LEU A 38 -2.65 13.26 -8.17
CA LEU A 38 -2.14 13.06 -6.81
C LEU A 38 -3.04 13.69 -5.71
N GLU A 39 -4.31 13.90 -6.01
CA GLU A 39 -5.29 14.39 -5.04
C GLU A 39 -5.95 13.22 -4.30
N PRO A 40 -6.16 13.31 -2.98
CA PRO A 40 -6.83 12.26 -2.23
C PRO A 40 -8.33 12.24 -2.56
N ILE A 41 -8.82 11.07 -2.94
CA ILE A 41 -10.23 10.79 -3.22
C ILE A 41 -10.70 9.55 -2.44
N PRO A 42 -12.01 9.40 -2.19
CA PRO A 42 -12.54 8.20 -1.54
C PRO A 42 -12.17 6.90 -2.28
N ALA A 43 -11.93 5.83 -1.52
CA ALA A 43 -11.64 4.49 -2.00
C ALA A 43 -12.54 3.44 -1.34
N LEU A 44 -12.14 2.81 -0.23
CA LEU A 44 -13.06 1.97 0.56
C LEU A 44 -14.14 2.80 1.27
N ALA A 45 -13.91 4.10 1.45
CA ALA A 45 -14.95 5.05 1.79
C ALA A 45 -15.78 5.45 0.56
N ASP A 46 -17.09 5.59 0.75
CA ASP A 46 -18.05 6.16 -0.21
C ASP A 46 -18.11 7.69 -0.07
N SER A 47 -18.15 8.17 1.17
CA SER A 47 -18.21 9.59 1.51
C SER A 47 -17.38 9.92 2.74
N ILE A 48 -16.98 11.20 2.83
CA ILE A 48 -16.17 11.75 3.90
C ILE A 48 -16.79 13.09 4.30
N GLU A 49 -17.19 13.23 5.56
CA GLU A 49 -17.62 14.49 6.17
C GLU A 49 -16.53 14.96 7.13
N ILE A 50 -16.24 16.26 7.11
CA ILE A 50 -15.20 16.88 7.95
C ILE A 50 -15.87 17.95 8.80
N SER A 51 -15.62 17.94 10.11
CA SER A 51 -16.13 18.96 11.02
C SER A 51 -15.57 20.35 10.70
N ASP A 52 -16.28 21.40 11.13
CA ASP A 52 -15.90 22.80 10.87
C ASP A 52 -14.51 23.17 11.45
N ASP A 53 -14.08 22.51 12.52
CA ASP A 53 -12.77 22.68 13.14
C ASP A 53 -11.67 21.82 12.49
N GLY A 54 -12.03 20.92 11.56
CA GLY A 54 -11.10 20.04 10.86
C GLY A 54 -10.49 18.93 11.71
N LEU A 55 -11.07 18.64 12.88
CA LEU A 55 -10.59 17.63 13.83
C LEU A 55 -11.26 16.27 13.66
N THR A 56 -12.54 16.24 13.26
CA THR A 56 -13.34 15.02 13.18
C THR A 56 -13.68 14.71 11.74
N TYR A 57 -13.41 13.47 11.35
CA TYR A 57 -13.68 12.93 10.02
C TYR A 57 -14.65 11.76 10.16
N LEU A 58 -15.81 11.87 9.52
CA LEU A 58 -16.79 10.78 9.44
C LEU A 58 -16.70 10.14 8.06
N PHE A 59 -16.36 8.86 8.03
CA PHE A 59 -16.30 8.05 6.82
C PHE A 59 -17.51 7.13 6.77
N THR A 60 -18.20 7.11 5.63
CA THR A 60 -19.16 6.05 5.32
C THR A 60 -18.49 5.08 4.37
N LEU A 61 -18.39 3.81 4.74
CA LEU A 61 -17.82 2.75 3.93
C LEU A 61 -18.75 2.34 2.80
N ARG A 62 -18.15 1.87 1.71
CA ARG A 62 -18.88 1.35 0.57
C ARG A 62 -19.56 0.03 0.93
N ARG A 63 -20.83 -0.13 0.55
CA ARG A 63 -21.61 -1.37 0.79
C ARG A 63 -21.14 -2.58 -0.02
N ASP A 64 -20.38 -2.32 -1.07
CA ASP A 64 -19.76 -3.31 -1.95
C ASP A 64 -18.24 -3.38 -1.73
N ALA A 65 -17.71 -2.78 -0.65
CA ALA A 65 -16.35 -3.03 -0.22
C ALA A 65 -16.26 -4.46 0.32
N ARG A 66 -15.50 -5.30 -0.39
CA ARG A 66 -15.29 -6.71 -0.04
C ARG A 66 -13.81 -7.04 -0.07
N PHE A 67 -13.42 -7.95 0.81
CA PHE A 67 -12.19 -8.69 0.67
C PHE A 67 -12.27 -9.66 -0.52
N ALA A 68 -11.13 -10.22 -0.92
CA ALA A 68 -11.01 -11.09 -2.08
C ALA A 68 -11.85 -12.38 -1.97
N ASP A 69 -12.03 -12.92 -0.77
CA ASP A 69 -12.89 -14.07 -0.50
C ASP A 69 -14.41 -13.75 -0.56
N GLY A 70 -14.76 -12.45 -0.61
CA GLY A 70 -16.13 -11.95 -0.66
C GLY A 70 -16.69 -11.47 0.68
N ARG A 71 -15.94 -11.60 1.79
CA ARG A 71 -16.32 -11.05 3.10
C ARG A 71 -16.46 -9.54 3.00
N ASP A 72 -17.51 -8.99 3.61
CA ASP A 72 -17.73 -7.54 3.64
C ASP A 72 -16.66 -6.86 4.50
N ILE A 73 -16.15 -5.72 4.02
CA ILE A 73 -15.24 -4.86 4.79
C ILE A 73 -16.09 -3.95 5.70
N THR A 74 -15.81 -3.98 6.99
CA THR A 74 -16.54 -3.24 8.02
C THR A 74 -15.68 -2.14 8.65
N ALA A 75 -16.32 -1.25 9.42
CA ALA A 75 -15.62 -0.23 10.19
C ALA A 75 -14.66 -0.85 11.23
N ASP A 76 -14.97 -2.03 11.76
CA ASP A 76 -14.11 -2.73 12.72
C ASP A 76 -12.80 -3.21 12.07
N ASP A 77 -12.83 -3.66 10.81
CA ASP A 77 -11.61 -4.01 10.05
C ASP A 77 -10.69 -2.78 9.93
N VAL A 78 -11.27 -1.58 9.73
CA VAL A 78 -10.52 -0.33 9.64
C VAL A 78 -9.93 0.06 11.01
N VAL A 79 -10.72 -0.01 12.08
CA VAL A 79 -10.26 0.25 13.46
C VAL A 79 -9.08 -0.66 13.79
N TYR A 80 -9.21 -1.96 13.50
CA TYR A 80 -8.15 -2.93 13.71
C TYR A 80 -6.90 -2.58 12.90
N SER A 81 -7.05 -2.35 11.60
CA SER A 81 -5.93 -2.06 10.69
C SER A 81 -5.12 -0.83 11.13
N LEU A 82 -5.80 0.28 11.44
CA LEU A 82 -5.13 1.52 11.85
C LEU A 82 -4.51 1.42 13.26
N THR A 83 -5.15 0.67 14.16
CA THR A 83 -4.57 0.38 15.49
C THR A 83 -3.31 -0.45 15.35
N ARG A 84 -3.37 -1.58 14.64
CA ARG A 84 -2.22 -2.47 14.41
C ARG A 84 -1.06 -1.76 13.74
N ALA A 85 -1.34 -0.87 12.79
CA ALA A 85 -0.31 -0.10 12.09
C ALA A 85 0.53 0.79 13.03
N LEU A 86 -0.05 1.22 14.17
CA LEU A 86 0.60 2.05 15.19
C LEU A 86 1.03 1.29 16.44
N ASP A 87 0.66 0.01 16.58
CA ASP A 87 1.04 -0.81 17.73
C ASP A 87 2.48 -1.32 17.59
N PRO A 88 3.39 -0.99 18.53
CA PRO A 88 4.76 -1.52 18.53
C PRO A 88 4.83 -3.04 18.51
N ALA A 89 3.83 -3.76 19.04
CA ALA A 89 3.79 -5.22 19.03
C ALA A 89 3.82 -5.80 17.61
N THR A 90 3.23 -5.11 16.63
CA THR A 90 3.29 -5.46 15.19
C THR A 90 4.74 -5.53 14.68
N ALA A 91 5.64 -4.80 15.31
CA ALA A 91 7.06 -4.74 15.00
C ALA A 91 7.94 -5.46 16.07
N GLY A 92 7.40 -6.43 16.79
CA GLY A 92 8.12 -7.13 17.86
C GLY A 92 8.52 -6.23 19.03
N GLY A 93 7.80 -5.12 19.23
CA GLY A 93 8.03 -4.12 20.27
C GLY A 93 8.93 -2.96 19.85
N ASP A 94 9.51 -2.98 18.64
CA ASP A 94 10.34 -1.88 18.12
C ASP A 94 9.51 -0.94 17.23
N ALA A 95 8.93 0.09 17.84
CA ALA A 95 8.15 1.12 17.13
C ALA A 95 8.94 1.80 15.99
N SER A 96 10.28 1.77 16.00
CA SER A 96 11.08 2.33 14.91
C SER A 96 10.97 1.52 13.61
N GLN A 97 10.51 0.26 13.68
CA GLN A 97 10.24 -0.56 12.49
C GLN A 97 8.88 -0.29 11.86
N LEU A 98 7.96 0.40 12.55
CA LEU A 98 6.66 0.77 11.98
C LEU A 98 6.81 1.85 10.90
N ALA A 99 6.04 1.73 9.83
CA ALA A 99 5.95 2.73 8.76
C ALA A 99 4.87 3.79 9.06
N ALA A 100 3.83 3.42 9.81
CA ALA A 100 2.65 4.25 10.05
C ALA A 100 2.86 5.56 10.85
N PRO A 101 3.76 5.65 11.86
CA PRO A 101 3.85 6.83 12.72
C PRO A 101 4.06 8.15 11.95
N THR A 102 4.83 8.11 10.85
CA THR A 102 5.06 9.28 9.99
C THR A 102 3.77 9.85 9.39
N PHE A 103 2.76 9.00 9.19
CA PHE A 103 1.50 9.32 8.51
C PHE A 103 0.33 9.48 9.47
N LEU A 104 0.25 8.64 10.51
CA LEU A 104 -0.95 8.47 11.34
C LEU A 104 -0.81 9.01 12.77
N ALA A 105 0.35 9.51 13.20
CA ALA A 105 0.56 9.97 14.57
C ALA A 105 -0.25 11.22 14.99
N ASP A 106 -0.92 11.90 14.04
CA ASP A 106 -1.84 13.00 14.35
C ASP A 106 -3.22 12.52 14.84
N ILE A 107 -3.51 11.23 14.77
CA ILE A 107 -4.75 10.64 15.28
C ILE A 107 -4.73 10.66 16.82
N ALA A 108 -5.84 11.03 17.45
CA ALA A 108 -5.96 11.02 18.90
C ALA A 108 -5.69 9.62 19.48
N GLY A 109 -4.90 9.53 20.56
CA GLY A 109 -4.49 8.26 21.15
C GLY A 109 -3.29 7.57 20.47
N ALA A 110 -2.81 8.06 19.32
CA ALA A 110 -1.69 7.43 18.61
C ALA A 110 -0.40 7.45 19.45
N ARG A 111 -0.18 8.51 20.23
CA ARG A 111 1.01 8.64 21.08
C ARG A 111 1.03 7.60 22.20
N GLU A 112 -0.12 7.43 22.85
CA GLU A 112 -0.32 6.49 23.95
C GLU A 112 -0.20 5.04 23.47
N LEU A 113 -0.71 4.74 22.26
CA LEU A 113 -0.53 3.44 21.63
C LEU A 113 0.95 3.17 21.31
N LEU A 114 1.64 4.14 20.69
CA LEU A 114 3.06 4.04 20.35
C LEU A 114 3.98 3.91 21.57
N SER A 115 3.61 4.46 22.72
CA SER A 115 4.36 4.31 23.97
C SER A 115 4.01 3.05 24.76
N GLY A 116 3.00 2.29 24.34
CA GLY A 116 2.47 1.13 25.05
C GLY A 116 1.63 1.48 26.28
N GLU A 117 1.22 2.75 26.43
CA GLU A 117 0.31 3.22 27.48
C GLU A 117 -1.15 2.86 27.19
N ALA A 118 -1.48 2.62 25.92
CA ALA A 118 -2.78 2.15 25.44
C ALA A 118 -2.62 0.94 24.52
N THR A 119 -3.70 0.14 24.40
CA THR A 119 -3.79 -1.01 23.47
C THR A 119 -4.81 -0.77 22.37
N THR A 120 -5.43 0.42 22.34
CA THR A 120 -6.42 0.80 21.34
C THR A 120 -6.13 2.21 20.86
N LEU A 121 -6.49 2.49 19.60
CA LEU A 121 -6.36 3.82 19.03
C LEU A 121 -7.62 4.65 19.35
N ALA A 122 -7.58 5.43 20.42
CA ALA A 122 -8.75 6.12 20.98
C ALA A 122 -9.49 7.03 19.97
N GLY A 123 -8.75 7.65 19.04
CA GLY A 123 -9.28 8.52 18.00
C GLY A 123 -9.84 7.81 16.77
N VAL A 124 -9.92 6.47 16.75
CA VAL A 124 -10.54 5.72 15.64
C VAL A 124 -11.62 4.82 16.20
N ARG A 125 -12.85 5.02 15.76
CA ARG A 125 -14.00 4.34 16.34
C ARG A 125 -15.05 4.01 15.29
N ALA A 126 -15.46 2.74 15.28
CA ALA A 126 -16.65 2.30 14.55
C ALA A 126 -17.90 2.84 15.27
N ILE A 127 -18.68 3.65 14.57
CA ILE A 127 -19.99 4.13 15.04
C ILE A 127 -21.04 3.05 14.78
N ASP A 128 -20.94 2.41 13.62
CA ASP A 128 -21.66 1.21 13.21
C ASP A 128 -20.84 0.46 12.15
N GLU A 129 -21.41 -0.61 11.58
CA GLU A 129 -20.73 -1.50 10.61
C GLU A 129 -20.13 -0.79 9.40
N LEU A 130 -20.74 0.32 8.95
CA LEU A 130 -20.30 1.05 7.75
C LEU A 130 -19.91 2.50 8.06
N THR A 131 -19.93 2.92 9.32
CA THR A 131 -19.64 4.30 9.70
C THR A 131 -18.49 4.33 10.68
N LEU A 132 -17.42 5.01 10.28
CA LEU A 132 -16.19 5.17 11.05
C LEU A 132 -15.99 6.65 11.36
N GLU A 133 -15.64 6.96 12.60
CA GLU A 133 -15.16 8.29 12.96
C GLU A 133 -13.66 8.25 13.28
N ILE A 134 -12.93 9.24 12.75
CA ILE A 134 -11.54 9.50 13.10
C ILE A 134 -11.39 10.91 13.67
N GLU A 135 -10.80 11.02 14.85
CA GLU A 135 -10.48 12.27 15.54
C GLU A 135 -8.97 12.54 15.53
N LEU A 136 -8.59 13.77 15.17
CA LEU A 136 -7.21 14.24 15.19
C LEU A 136 -6.93 15.10 16.42
N VAL A 137 -5.67 15.09 16.88
CA VAL A 137 -5.23 15.98 17.97
C VAL A 137 -5.10 17.44 17.54
N GLN A 138 -5.00 17.70 16.23
CA GLN A 138 -4.92 19.02 15.63
C GLN A 138 -5.37 18.96 14.16
N PRO A 139 -5.87 20.06 13.57
CA PRO A 139 -6.29 20.05 12.18
C PRO A 139 -5.12 19.79 11.24
N ARG A 140 -5.28 18.84 10.32
CA ARG A 140 -4.20 18.42 9.39
C ARG A 140 -4.73 18.37 7.96
N SER A 141 -4.45 19.41 7.17
CA SER A 141 -4.94 19.52 5.78
C SER A 141 -4.49 18.38 4.86
N THR A 142 -3.38 17.71 5.17
CA THR A 142 -2.85 16.57 4.40
C THR A 142 -3.33 15.21 4.91
N PHE A 143 -4.28 15.16 5.84
CA PHE A 143 -4.70 13.91 6.48
C PHE A 143 -5.28 12.90 5.49
N LEU A 144 -6.16 13.31 4.58
CA LEU A 144 -6.71 12.41 3.56
C LEU A 144 -5.62 11.85 2.63
N MET A 145 -4.59 12.63 2.30
CA MET A 145 -3.44 12.13 1.53
C MET A 145 -2.63 11.11 2.34
N ARG A 146 -2.52 11.27 3.66
CA ARG A 146 -1.83 10.31 4.55
C ARG A 146 -2.60 8.99 4.64
N LEU A 147 -3.93 9.03 4.62
CA LEU A 147 -4.78 7.84 4.56
C LEU A 147 -4.71 7.08 3.23
N ALA A 148 -4.13 7.68 2.18
CA ALA A 148 -3.85 7.02 0.90
C ALA A 148 -2.50 6.28 0.85
N THR A 149 -1.78 6.21 1.99
CA THR A 149 -0.48 5.52 2.07
C THR A 149 -0.64 4.06 2.48
N GLY A 150 0.35 3.22 2.15
CA GLY A 150 0.35 1.79 2.47
C GLY A 150 0.00 1.48 3.94
N PRO A 151 0.62 2.16 4.93
CA PRO A 151 0.34 1.90 6.34
C PRO A 151 -1.10 2.19 6.81
N ALA A 152 -1.90 2.87 5.99
CA ALA A 152 -3.32 3.13 6.26
C ALA A 152 -4.26 2.16 5.51
N SER A 153 -3.72 1.12 4.88
CA SER A 153 -4.51 0.13 4.16
C SER A 153 -5.33 -0.73 5.12
N VAL A 154 -6.50 -1.18 4.66
CA VAL A 154 -7.35 -2.09 5.42
C VAL A 154 -6.92 -3.52 5.11
N ILE A 155 -6.71 -4.30 6.17
CA ILE A 155 -6.27 -5.70 6.12
C ILE A 155 -7.30 -6.59 6.81
N ASP A 156 -7.25 -7.89 6.52
CA ASP A 156 -8.07 -8.89 7.17
C ASP A 156 -7.49 -9.25 8.54
N VAL A 157 -8.29 -9.09 9.60
CA VAL A 157 -7.88 -9.47 10.96
C VAL A 157 -7.73 -10.98 11.11
N GLU A 158 -8.56 -11.78 10.43
CA GLU A 158 -8.56 -13.24 10.52
C GLU A 158 -7.22 -13.80 10.03
N ASP A 159 -6.70 -13.27 8.92
CA ASP A 159 -5.39 -13.62 8.38
C ASP A 159 -4.24 -13.40 9.38
N VAL A 160 -4.24 -12.23 10.02
CA VAL A 160 -3.18 -11.83 10.96
C VAL A 160 -3.21 -12.69 12.22
N GLU A 161 -4.40 -13.08 12.69
CA GLU A 161 -4.55 -13.94 13.87
C GLU A 161 -4.19 -15.40 13.59
N GLU A 162 -4.34 -15.86 12.35
CA GLU A 162 -4.06 -17.25 11.95
C GLU A 162 -2.57 -17.51 11.67
N ARG A 163 -1.84 -16.56 11.06
CA ARG A 163 -0.48 -16.79 10.55
C ARG A 163 0.46 -15.58 10.73
N ASP A 164 1.70 -15.85 11.14
CA ASP A 164 2.74 -14.82 11.24
C ASP A 164 3.15 -14.26 9.85
N ASP A 165 3.12 -15.10 8.82
CA ASP A 165 3.47 -14.79 7.43
C ASP A 165 2.24 -14.52 6.56
N TRP A 166 1.13 -14.10 7.17
CA TRP A 166 -0.16 -13.82 6.52
C TRP A 166 -0.04 -12.99 5.22
N TRP A 167 0.90 -12.05 5.19
CA TRP A 167 1.16 -11.15 4.06
C TRP A 167 1.67 -11.85 2.80
N THR A 168 2.04 -13.13 2.87
CA THR A 168 2.44 -13.94 1.70
C THR A 168 1.26 -14.46 0.88
N ASP A 169 0.08 -14.56 1.50
CA ASP A 169 -1.18 -14.96 0.88
C ASP A 169 -2.34 -14.28 1.63
N PRO A 170 -2.51 -12.95 1.49
CA PRO A 170 -3.51 -12.20 2.23
C PRO A 170 -4.86 -12.20 1.51
N ASN A 171 -5.94 -12.15 2.28
CA ASN A 171 -7.26 -11.79 1.82
C ASN A 171 -7.28 -10.31 1.43
N ALA A 172 -7.08 -10.08 0.12
CA ALA A 172 -6.76 -8.77 -0.43
C ALA A 172 -7.97 -7.81 -0.43
N THR A 173 -7.71 -6.52 -0.19
CA THR A 173 -8.70 -5.42 -0.37
C THR A 173 -8.46 -4.61 -1.65
N GLY A 174 -7.36 -4.90 -2.35
CA GLY A 174 -6.89 -4.22 -3.55
C GLY A 174 -7.34 -4.85 -4.87
N PRO A 175 -6.88 -4.28 -5.99
CA PRO A 175 -7.25 -4.72 -7.34
C PRO A 175 -6.74 -6.13 -7.68
N PHE A 176 -5.68 -6.62 -7.03
CA PHE A 176 -5.11 -7.93 -7.30
C PHE A 176 -5.00 -8.79 -6.03
N VAL A 177 -5.06 -10.10 -6.22
CA VAL A 177 -4.73 -11.13 -5.22
C VAL A 177 -3.37 -11.74 -5.55
N ILE A 178 -2.70 -12.29 -4.55
CA ILE A 178 -1.49 -13.10 -4.76
C ILE A 178 -1.94 -14.53 -5.11
N ASP A 179 -1.53 -15.04 -6.28
CA ASP A 179 -1.75 -16.43 -6.67
C ASP A 179 -0.55 -17.32 -6.28
N GLN A 180 0.66 -16.80 -6.48
CA GLN A 180 1.91 -17.49 -6.13
C GLN A 180 2.92 -16.49 -5.59
N PHE A 181 3.65 -16.89 -4.55
CA PHE A 181 4.70 -16.09 -3.94
C PHE A 181 5.95 -16.93 -3.70
N ASP A 182 7.01 -16.62 -4.44
CA ASP A 182 8.36 -17.10 -4.17
C ASP A 182 9.31 -15.89 -4.12
N ILE A 183 9.67 -15.52 -2.89
CA ILE A 183 10.59 -14.41 -2.59
C ILE A 183 11.93 -14.52 -3.34
N SER A 184 12.37 -15.73 -3.69
CA SER A 184 13.63 -15.97 -4.39
C SER A 184 13.53 -15.84 -5.91
N SER A 185 12.32 -15.83 -6.46
CA SER A 185 12.06 -15.98 -7.88
C SER A 185 11.04 -14.97 -8.43
N ALA A 186 9.78 -15.05 -8.00
CA ALA A 186 8.68 -14.26 -8.57
C ALA A 186 7.43 -14.26 -7.69
N MET A 187 6.60 -13.26 -7.92
CA MET A 187 5.22 -13.18 -7.44
C MET A 187 4.28 -13.13 -8.65
N MET A 188 3.20 -13.91 -8.57
CA MET A 188 2.11 -13.91 -9.55
C MET A 188 0.88 -13.25 -8.93
N LEU A 189 0.36 -12.25 -9.60
CA LEU A 189 -0.86 -11.55 -9.21
C LEU A 189 -2.00 -11.86 -10.18
N GLN A 190 -3.19 -12.09 -9.64
CA GLN A 190 -4.43 -12.31 -10.40
C GLN A 190 -5.46 -11.22 -10.06
N PRO A 191 -6.44 -10.95 -10.95
CA PRO A 191 -7.52 -10.01 -10.65
C PRO A 191 -8.28 -10.37 -9.38
N ASN A 192 -8.51 -9.39 -8.52
CA ASN A 192 -9.51 -9.51 -7.47
C ASN A 192 -10.90 -9.26 -8.08
N GLU A 193 -11.66 -10.33 -8.30
CA GLU A 193 -13.02 -10.26 -8.87
C GLU A 193 -14.01 -9.51 -7.96
N ASN A 194 -13.71 -9.41 -6.65
CA ASN A 194 -14.52 -8.71 -5.66
C ASN A 194 -14.09 -7.26 -5.42
N PHE A 195 -13.11 -6.74 -6.16
CA PHE A 195 -12.66 -5.35 -6.00
C PHE A 195 -13.78 -4.36 -6.32
N TYR A 196 -13.98 -3.36 -5.46
CA TYR A 196 -15.12 -2.41 -5.54
C TYR A 196 -15.20 -1.60 -6.85
N ARG A 197 -14.11 -1.55 -7.64
CA ARG A 197 -14.07 -0.88 -8.96
C ARG A 197 -14.23 -1.85 -10.13
N GLY A 198 -14.56 -3.11 -9.84
CA GLY A 198 -14.52 -4.22 -10.79
C GLY A 198 -13.11 -4.77 -10.98
N ALA A 199 -13.05 -6.03 -11.41
CA ALA A 199 -11.80 -6.73 -11.70
C ALA A 199 -10.94 -5.97 -12.71
N PRO A 200 -9.62 -5.85 -12.49
CA PRO A 200 -8.70 -5.30 -13.47
C PRO A 200 -8.77 -6.02 -14.83
N ALA A 201 -8.46 -5.28 -15.90
CA ALA A 201 -8.41 -5.85 -17.25
C ALA A 201 -7.21 -6.80 -17.45
N LEU A 202 -6.09 -6.53 -16.75
CA LEU A 202 -4.92 -7.41 -16.74
C LEU A 202 -5.29 -8.73 -16.10
N LYS A 203 -5.06 -9.84 -16.80
CA LYS A 203 -5.45 -11.19 -16.34
C LYS A 203 -4.41 -11.84 -15.44
N GLU A 204 -3.18 -11.42 -15.53
CA GLU A 204 -2.09 -11.92 -14.71
C GLU A 204 -0.98 -10.86 -14.74
N VAL A 205 -0.30 -10.66 -13.62
CA VAL A 205 0.89 -9.82 -13.55
C VAL A 205 1.99 -10.60 -12.85
N GLN A 206 3.10 -10.82 -13.57
CA GLN A 206 4.31 -11.41 -13.01
C GLN A 206 5.28 -10.31 -12.58
N ILE A 207 5.67 -10.36 -11.30
CA ILE A 207 6.72 -9.53 -10.73
C ILE A 207 7.91 -10.44 -10.45
N LEU A 208 9.03 -10.21 -11.15
CA LEU A 208 10.25 -10.96 -10.88
C LEU A 208 10.90 -10.43 -9.59
N LEU A 209 11.35 -11.35 -8.75
CA LEU A 209 11.99 -11.09 -7.45
C LEU A 209 13.36 -11.75 -7.39
N GLY A 210 14.13 -11.42 -6.35
CA GLY A 210 15.41 -12.06 -6.05
C GLY A 210 16.38 -12.08 -7.23
N ALA A 211 16.99 -13.25 -7.49
CA ALA A 211 18.01 -13.37 -8.52
C ALA A 211 17.46 -13.24 -9.94
N ASN A 212 16.18 -13.53 -10.15
CA ASN A 212 15.54 -13.47 -11.46
C ASN A 212 15.23 -12.03 -11.90
N ALA A 213 15.23 -11.08 -10.97
CA ALA A 213 15.00 -9.67 -11.27
C ALA A 213 16.28 -8.91 -11.68
N PHE A 214 17.45 -9.55 -11.67
CA PHE A 214 18.71 -8.91 -12.04
C PHE A 214 18.77 -8.57 -13.53
N GLN A 215 19.44 -7.46 -13.86
CA GLN A 215 19.61 -6.96 -15.23
C GLN A 215 18.27 -6.74 -15.97
N PRO A 216 17.36 -5.92 -15.42
CA PRO A 216 15.99 -5.80 -15.92
C PRO A 216 15.91 -5.34 -17.38
N LEU A 217 16.85 -4.50 -17.83
CA LEU A 217 16.89 -4.06 -19.22
C LEU A 217 17.28 -5.19 -20.20
N ASN A 218 18.14 -6.13 -19.79
CA ASN A 218 18.43 -7.31 -20.60
C ASN A 218 17.20 -8.21 -20.66
N LEU A 219 16.46 -8.37 -19.55
CA LEU A 219 15.21 -9.15 -19.53
C LEU A 219 14.18 -8.54 -20.50
N TYR A 220 14.06 -7.21 -20.51
CA TYR A 220 13.19 -6.49 -21.44
C TYR A 220 13.61 -6.73 -22.90
N GLN A 221 14.90 -6.55 -23.23
CA GLN A 221 15.41 -6.75 -24.60
C GLN A 221 15.32 -8.21 -25.11
N ASN A 222 15.09 -9.18 -24.21
CA ASN A 222 14.89 -10.59 -24.56
C ASN A 222 13.42 -11.03 -24.43
N ASP A 223 12.48 -10.08 -24.39
CA ASP A 223 11.04 -10.32 -24.29
C ASP A 223 10.62 -11.15 -23.05
N VAL A 224 11.42 -11.10 -21.97
CA VAL A 224 11.13 -11.79 -20.71
C VAL A 224 10.24 -10.94 -19.80
N VAL A 225 10.34 -9.61 -19.88
CA VAL A 225 9.47 -8.69 -19.13
C VAL A 225 8.99 -7.56 -20.03
N ASP A 226 7.77 -7.09 -19.78
CA ASP A 226 7.17 -5.98 -20.54
C ASP A 226 7.55 -4.60 -20.00
N ILE A 227 8.08 -4.52 -18.78
CA ILE A 227 8.44 -3.26 -18.11
C ILE A 227 9.74 -3.45 -17.34
N ALA A 228 10.72 -2.58 -17.62
CA ALA A 228 12.00 -2.50 -16.93
C ALA A 228 12.41 -1.03 -16.71
N PRO A 229 12.97 -0.67 -15.55
CA PRO A 229 13.55 0.64 -15.34
C PRO A 229 14.85 0.79 -16.14
N VAL A 230 15.11 2.01 -16.61
CA VAL A 230 16.39 2.36 -17.23
C VAL A 230 17.33 2.84 -16.14
N GLY A 231 18.33 2.02 -15.81
CA GLY A 231 19.38 2.39 -14.87
C GLY A 231 20.35 3.44 -15.44
N PHE A 232 21.02 4.18 -14.55
CA PHE A 232 21.95 5.26 -14.88
C PHE A 232 22.95 4.92 -16.00
N PHE A 233 23.58 3.74 -15.96
CA PHE A 233 24.57 3.31 -16.96
C PHE A 233 24.00 3.03 -18.35
N SER A 234 22.69 2.83 -18.45
CA SER A 234 22.00 2.59 -19.72
C SER A 234 21.23 3.82 -20.21
N LEU A 235 21.27 4.92 -19.47
CA LEU A 235 20.47 6.11 -19.74
C LEU A 235 20.86 6.77 -21.07
N ASP A 236 22.15 6.98 -21.32
CA ASP A 236 22.63 7.55 -22.59
C ASP A 236 22.18 6.71 -23.80
N ARG A 237 22.24 5.37 -23.65
CA ARG A 237 21.77 4.44 -24.67
C ARG A 237 20.27 4.51 -24.87
N ALA A 238 19.48 4.66 -23.80
CA ALA A 238 18.03 4.77 -23.91
C ALA A 238 17.60 6.11 -24.52
N LEU A 239 18.36 7.19 -24.27
CA LEU A 239 18.09 8.54 -24.79
C LEU A 239 18.58 8.77 -26.22
N ASP A 240 19.44 7.90 -26.77
CA ASP A 240 19.91 8.01 -28.16
C ASP A 240 18.76 7.68 -29.14
N PRO A 241 18.32 8.62 -30.01
CA PRO A 241 17.27 8.35 -31.00
C PRO A 241 17.59 7.24 -32.01
N ALA A 242 18.85 6.81 -32.12
CA ALA A 242 19.26 5.68 -32.94
C ALA A 242 19.13 4.31 -32.22
N SER A 243 18.83 4.32 -30.92
CA SER A 243 18.69 3.12 -30.08
C SER A 243 17.39 2.37 -30.34
N ASP A 244 17.44 1.05 -30.17
CA ASP A 244 16.26 0.18 -30.16
C ASP A 244 15.33 0.45 -28.98
N LEU A 245 15.85 1.02 -27.88
CA LEU A 245 15.10 1.35 -26.67
C LEU A 245 14.35 2.69 -26.74
N TYR A 246 14.76 3.59 -27.65
CA TYR A 246 14.24 4.96 -27.68
C TYR A 246 12.73 5.04 -27.95
N PRO A 247 12.14 4.26 -28.88
CA PRO A 247 10.70 4.31 -29.13
C PRO A 247 9.84 3.90 -27.94
N ASP A 248 10.37 3.04 -27.07
CA ASP A 248 9.66 2.47 -25.92
C ASP A 248 9.94 3.24 -24.61
N LEU A 249 10.85 4.23 -24.65
CA LEU A 249 11.23 5.02 -23.48
C LEU A 249 10.07 5.91 -23.03
N LEU A 250 9.55 5.61 -21.83
CA LEU A 250 8.63 6.48 -21.12
C LEU A 250 9.39 7.23 -20.01
N GLN A 251 9.36 8.57 -20.07
CA GLN A 251 9.95 9.42 -19.05
C GLN A 251 8.86 10.04 -18.18
N SER A 252 8.99 9.86 -16.87
CA SER A 252 8.15 10.52 -15.87
C SER A 252 9.05 11.28 -14.90
N ASP A 253 8.67 12.49 -14.54
CA ASP A 253 9.36 13.24 -13.49
C ASP A 253 9.14 12.55 -12.13
N LEU A 254 10.19 11.97 -11.57
CA LEU A 254 10.20 11.47 -10.22
C LEU A 254 10.80 12.54 -9.30
N PHE A 255 10.04 12.97 -8.29
CA PHE A 255 10.58 13.74 -7.16
C PHE A 255 11.38 12.81 -6.24
N ALA A 256 12.52 12.31 -6.72
CA ALA A 256 13.45 11.49 -5.95
C ALA A 256 14.76 12.26 -5.71
N VAL A 257 15.34 12.07 -4.53
CA VAL A 257 16.71 12.51 -4.23
C VAL A 257 17.61 11.29 -4.36
N GLU A 258 18.43 11.24 -5.41
CA GLU A 258 19.47 10.24 -5.54
C GLU A 258 20.76 10.76 -4.88
N TYR A 259 21.28 10.00 -3.91
CA TYR A 259 22.58 10.28 -3.31
C TYR A 259 23.66 9.49 -4.06
N VAL A 260 24.59 10.19 -4.71
CA VAL A 260 25.81 9.59 -5.23
C VAL A 260 26.86 9.57 -4.12
N ALA A 261 27.22 8.39 -3.63
CA ALA A 261 28.33 8.20 -2.69
C ALA A 261 29.56 7.64 -3.44
N PHE A 262 30.76 8.08 -3.04
CA PHE A 262 32.06 7.65 -3.55
C PHE A 262 32.79 6.74 -2.56
#